data_AF-A0AAU3BWK9-F1
#
_entry.id   AF-A0AAU3BWK9-F1
#
_cell.length_a   1.000
_cell.length_b   1.000
_cell.length_c   1.000
_cell.angle_alpha   90.00
_cell.angle_beta   90.00
_cell.angle_gamma   90.00
#
_symmetry.space_group_name_H-M   'P 1'
#
loop_
_entity.id
_entity.type
_entity.pdbx_description
1 polymer ?
#
loop_
_entity_poly.entity_id
_entity_poly.type
_entity_poly.pdbx_seq_one_letter_code
_entity_poly.pdbx_strand_id
1 'polypeptide(L)'
;MSTTDREPQQTLDVLDDAGRKVLFTEARTANAFAARAVADDELAMIWELARWSPSAANGQPLRVLFVRTREGKERLRGPNRSC
;
A
#
# COMPACT_ATOMS: atom_id res chain seq x y z
N MET A 1 7.44 36.45 24.39
CA MET A 1 7.68 35.38 23.39
C MET A 1 6.34 35.12 22.72
N SER A 2 6.20 35.61 21.48
CA SER A 2 4.92 35.73 20.78
C SER A 2 4.29 34.35 20.53
N THR A 3 3.05 34.19 20.97
CA THR A 3 2.21 33.03 20.68
C THR A 3 1.97 32.99 19.17
N THR A 4 2.43 31.91 18.55
CA THR A 4 2.37 31.56 17.13
C THR A 4 1.02 31.87 16.47
N ASP A 5 1.04 32.73 15.46
CA ASP A 5 0.05 32.73 14.37
C ASP A 5 0.14 31.37 13.66
N ARG A 6 -0.68 30.41 14.08
CA ARG A 6 -0.81 29.12 13.39
C ARG A 6 -1.77 29.34 12.24
N GLU A 7 -1.26 29.43 11.02
CA GLU A 7 -2.09 29.41 9.81
C GLU A 7 -3.08 28.23 9.86
N PRO A 8 -4.32 28.41 9.38
CA PRO A 8 -5.30 27.33 9.32
C PRO A 8 -4.71 26.22 8.45
N GLN A 9 -4.36 25.10 9.08
CA GLN A 9 -3.90 23.91 8.37
C GLN A 9 -4.96 23.52 7.34
N GLN A 10 -4.51 23.38 6.08
CA GLN A 10 -5.35 22.99 4.95
C GLN A 10 -6.32 21.88 5.36
N THR A 11 -7.61 22.13 5.19
CA THR A 11 -8.64 21.13 5.43
C THR A 11 -8.54 20.10 4.31
N LEU A 12 -8.24 18.85 4.65
CA LEU A 12 -8.21 17.77 3.67
C LEU A 12 -9.62 17.58 3.10
N ASP A 13 -9.73 17.46 1.79
CA ASP A 13 -11.00 17.17 1.14
C ASP A 13 -11.54 15.81 1.60
N VAL A 14 -12.85 15.77 1.83
CA VAL A 14 -13.54 14.52 2.20
C VAL A 14 -13.60 13.62 0.95
N LEU A 15 -13.21 12.36 1.11
CA LEU A 15 -13.38 11.33 0.08
C LEU A 15 -14.84 11.26 -0.37
N ASP A 16 -15.05 11.27 -1.69
CA ASP A 16 -16.35 11.07 -2.30
C ASP A 16 -16.86 9.64 -2.09
N ASP A 17 -18.11 9.38 -2.48
CA ASP A 17 -18.72 8.06 -2.32
C ASP A 17 -17.96 6.97 -3.08
N ALA A 18 -17.44 7.28 -4.26
CA ALA A 18 -16.69 6.33 -5.07
C ALA A 18 -15.38 5.92 -4.37
N GLY A 19 -14.59 6.88 -3.88
CA GLY A 19 -13.36 6.63 -3.16
C GLY A 19 -13.59 5.87 -1.85
N ARG A 20 -14.66 6.19 -1.12
CA ARG A 20 -15.06 5.46 0.10
C ARG A 20 -15.39 3.99 -0.18
N LYS A 21 -16.08 3.72 -1.29
CA LYS A 21 -16.39 2.36 -1.73
C LYS A 21 -15.14 1.57 -2.09
N VAL A 22 -14.29 2.15 -2.94
CA VAL A 22 -13.06 1.50 -3.42
C VAL A 22 -12.10 1.17 -2.27
N LEU A 23 -11.95 2.06 -1.30
CA LEU A 23 -10.96 1.90 -0.24
C LEU A 23 -11.49 1.17 1.00
N PHE A 24 -12.78 1.31 1.35
CA PHE A 24 -13.26 0.91 2.67
C PHE A 24 -14.54 0.07 2.68
N THR A 25 -15.63 0.52 2.06
CA THR A 25 -16.95 -0.11 2.29
C THR A 25 -17.21 -1.33 1.40
N GLU A 26 -16.71 -1.31 0.16
CA GLU A 26 -16.86 -2.42 -0.79
C GLU A 26 -15.58 -3.26 -0.95
N ALA A 27 -14.43 -2.74 -0.50
CA ALA A 27 -13.16 -3.47 -0.51
C ALA A 27 -13.26 -4.77 0.32
N ARG A 28 -12.84 -5.89 -0.28
CA ARG A 28 -12.78 -7.22 0.37
C ARG A 28 -11.41 -7.84 0.18
N THR A 29 -10.97 -8.62 1.16
CA THR A 29 -9.75 -9.43 1.06
C THR A 29 -9.86 -10.42 -0.09
N ALA A 30 -8.99 -10.31 -1.09
CA ALA A 30 -8.92 -11.25 -2.20
C ALA A 30 -8.27 -12.56 -1.73
N ASN A 31 -8.99 -13.69 -1.89
CA ASN A 31 -8.49 -15.04 -1.55
C ASN A 31 -8.02 -15.83 -2.78
N ALA A 32 -8.24 -15.32 -3.99
CA ALA A 32 -7.81 -15.93 -5.25
C ALA A 32 -7.27 -14.86 -6.20
N PHE A 33 -6.24 -15.22 -6.98
CA PHE A 33 -5.57 -14.31 -7.92
C PHE A 33 -5.59 -14.92 -9.32
N ALA A 34 -5.83 -14.08 -10.32
CA ALA A 34 -5.73 -14.50 -11.72
C ALA A 34 -4.26 -14.85 -12.09
N ALA A 35 -4.08 -15.70 -13.11
CA ALA A 35 -2.75 -16.05 -13.62
C ALA A 35 -2.04 -14.89 -14.35
N ARG A 36 -2.76 -13.81 -14.65
CA ARG A 36 -2.22 -12.61 -15.30
C ARG A 36 -1.16 -11.96 -14.41
N ALA A 37 0.02 -11.72 -14.98
CA ALA A 37 1.07 -10.97 -14.31
C ALA A 37 0.69 -9.49 -14.16
N VAL A 38 1.07 -8.90 -13.03
CA VAL A 38 1.02 -7.44 -12.81
C VAL A 38 2.20 -6.81 -13.54
N ALA A 39 1.94 -5.75 -14.30
CA ALA A 39 2.95 -5.06 -15.09
C ALA A 39 3.90 -4.23 -14.20
N ASP A 40 5.12 -3.97 -14.68
CA ASP A 40 6.18 -3.32 -13.89
C ASP A 40 5.83 -1.86 -13.55
N ASP A 41 5.13 -1.17 -14.45
CA ASP A 41 4.59 0.18 -14.25
C ASP A 41 3.53 0.22 -13.15
N GLU A 42 2.62 -0.76 -13.13
CA GLU A 42 1.60 -0.89 -12.09
C GLU A 42 2.23 -1.14 -10.71
N LEU A 43 3.28 -1.98 -10.64
CA LEU A 43 4.05 -2.19 -9.40
C LEU A 43 4.77 -0.90 -8.94
N ALA A 44 5.33 -0.14 -9.88
CA ALA A 44 5.97 1.14 -9.59
C ALA A 44 4.95 2.16 -9.06
N MET A 45 3.76 2.24 -9.67
CA MET A 45 2.66 3.10 -9.20
C MET A 45 2.23 2.75 -7.77
N ILE A 46 2.07 1.46 -7.46
CA ILE A 46 1.73 1.01 -6.10
C ILE A 46 2.80 1.44 -5.10
N TRP A 47 4.08 1.28 -5.45
CA TRP A 47 5.18 1.69 -4.59
C TRP A 47 5.21 3.22 -4.39
N GLU A 48 5.02 3.99 -5.44
CA GLU A 48 5.00 5.45 -5.36
C GLU A 48 3.88 5.97 -4.46
N LEU A 49 2.73 5.30 -4.41
CA LEU A 49 1.69 5.65 -3.43
C LEU A 49 2.08 5.24 -2.00
N ALA A 50 2.62 4.03 -1.81
CA ALA A 50 2.91 3.48 -0.49
C ALA A 50 4.05 4.20 0.25
N ARG A 51 5.10 4.63 -0.46
CA ARG A 51 6.30 5.27 0.12
C ARG A 51 6.01 6.60 0.83
N TRP A 52 4.92 7.28 0.47
CA TRP A 52 4.55 8.58 1.06
C TRP A 52 3.63 8.46 2.27
N SER A 53 3.34 7.24 2.71
CA SER A 53 2.61 7.04 3.96
C SER A 53 3.35 7.67 5.15
N PRO A 54 2.64 8.37 6.06
CA PRO A 54 3.27 8.94 7.24
C PRO A 54 3.80 7.82 8.13
N SER A 55 5.02 7.99 8.64
CA SER A 55 5.66 7.07 9.57
C SER A 55 6.18 7.81 10.80
N ALA A 56 6.37 7.09 11.91
CA ALA A 56 6.91 7.67 13.14
C ALA A 56 8.23 8.40 12.85
N ALA A 57 8.32 9.66 13.29
CA ALA A 57 9.45 10.56 13.02
C ALA A 57 9.86 10.66 11.53
N ASN A 58 8.95 10.36 10.60
CA ASN A 58 9.23 10.25 9.17
C ASN A 58 10.41 9.30 8.84
N GLY A 59 10.65 8.28 9.67
CA GLY A 59 11.81 7.40 9.53
C GLY A 59 11.77 6.48 8.30
N GLN A 60 10.60 6.30 7.67
CA GLN A 60 10.41 5.52 6.45
C GLN A 60 11.14 4.14 6.47
N PRO A 61 10.92 3.32 7.51
CA PRO A 61 11.68 2.08 7.68
C PRO A 61 11.26 0.96 6.72
N LEU A 62 10.14 1.11 6.01
CA LEU A 62 9.61 0.09 5.11
C LEU A 62 10.63 -0.28 4.01
N ARG A 63 10.80 -1.57 3.77
CA ARG A 63 11.58 -2.13 2.66
C ARG A 63 10.68 -3.11 1.91
N VAL A 64 10.56 -2.92 0.60
CA VAL A 64 9.68 -3.72 -0.26
C VAL A 64 10.52 -4.47 -1.28
N LEU A 65 10.23 -5.77 -1.44
CA LEU A 65 10.81 -6.62 -2.47
C LEU A 65 9.69 -7.35 -3.21
N PHE A 66 9.56 -7.11 -4.52
CA PHE A 66 8.59 -7.80 -5.36
C PHE A 66 9.11 -9.17 -5.79
N VAL A 67 8.52 -10.24 -5.27
CA VAL A 67 8.87 -11.63 -5.63
C VAL A 67 7.90 -12.17 -6.69
N ARG A 68 8.38 -12.28 -7.93
CA ARG A 68 7.56 -12.61 -9.10
C ARG A 68 7.80 -14.02 -9.65
N THR A 69 9.01 -14.53 -9.49
CA THR A 69 9.40 -15.84 -10.00
C THR A 69 8.73 -16.97 -9.23
N ARG A 70 8.49 -18.09 -9.93
CA ARG A 70 7.93 -19.29 -9.30
C ARG A 70 8.83 -19.80 -8.18
N GLU A 71 10.13 -19.92 -8.43
CA GLU A 71 11.12 -20.34 -7.44
C GLU A 71 11.12 -19.44 -6.20
N GLY A 72 11.07 -18.11 -6.39
CA GLY A 72 11.02 -17.17 -5.27
C GLY A 72 9.75 -17.34 -4.42
N LYS A 73 8.60 -17.58 -5.07
CA LYS A 73 7.33 -17.87 -4.38
C LYS A 73 7.37 -19.22 -3.65
N GLU A 74 7.97 -20.24 -4.26
CA GLU A 74 8.16 -21.57 -3.64
C GLU A 74 9.02 -21.45 -2.37
N ARG A 75 10.11 -20.67 -2.41
CA ARG A 75 10.93 -20.39 -1.23
C ARG A 75 10.15 -19.72 -0.10
N LEU A 76 9.24 -18.80 -0.43
CA LEU A 76 8.40 -18.10 0.56
C LEU A 76 7.29 -18.98 1.15
N ARG A 77 6.86 -20.06 0.47
CA ARG A 77 5.86 -20.99 1.01
C ARG A 77 6.39 -21.79 2.21
N GLY A 78 7.71 -21.90 2.34
CA GLY A 78 8.38 -22.66 3.40
C GLY A 78 8.22 -24.17 3.23
N PRO A 79 8.96 -24.99 4.02
CA PRO A 79 8.99 -26.45 3.86
C PRO A 79 7.73 -27.19 4.35
N ASN A 80 6.81 -26.54 5.07
CA ASN A 80 5.70 -27.20 5.77
C ASN A 80 4.32 -26.62 5.44
N ARG A 81 3.93 -26.67 4.17
CA ARG A 81 2.51 -26.59 3.80
C ARG A 81 2.20 -27.67 2.78
N SER A 82 1.91 -28.88 3.28
CA SER A 82 1.03 -29.80 2.56
C SER A 82 -0.35 -29.13 2.51
N CYS A 83 -0.70 -28.59 1.36
CA CYS A 83 -2.10 -28.55 0.95
C CYS A 83 -2.36 -29.83 0.17
#